data_AF-A0A7W8HBC2-F1
#
_entry.id   AF-A0A7W8HBC2-F1
#
_cell.length_a   1.000
_cell.length_b   1.000
_cell.length_c   1.000
_cell.angle_alpha   90.00
_cell.angle_beta   90.00
_cell.angle_gamma   90.00
#
_symmetry.space_group_name_H-M   'P 1'
#
loop_
_entity.id
_entity.type
_entity.pdbx_description
1 polymer ?
#
loop_
_entity_poly.entity_id
_entity_poly.type
_entity_poly.pdbx_seq_one_letter_code
_entity_poly.pdbx_strand_id
1 'polypeptide(L)' 'MKTYLEMCLEGKSTIPQRKEMLTKKQEALNASIKELEDSIDYIRWKQNFYDEVLSGKRPYISIKKSPPAVK' A
#
# COMPACT_ATOMS: atom_id res chain seq x y z
N MET A 1 -8.45 18.05 4.74
CA MET A 1 -7.70 18.82 5.77
C MET A 1 -8.23 20.22 5.98
N LYS A 2 -8.67 20.95 4.94
CA LYS A 2 -9.33 22.26 5.12
C LYS A 2 -10.52 22.20 6.10
N THR A 3 -11.44 21.27 5.90
CA THR A 3 -12.56 20.99 6.81
C THR A 3 -12.13 20.64 8.24
N TYR A 4 -10.98 19.98 8.40
CA TYR A 4 -10.43 19.71 9.74
C TYR A 4 -10.00 20.99 10.45
N LEU A 5 -9.37 21.91 9.73
CA LEU A 5 -8.95 23.20 10.27
C LEU A 5 -10.16 24.09 10.62
N GLU A 6 -11.20 24.10 9.79
CA GLU A 6 -12.47 24.78 10.07
C GLU A 6 -13.09 24.25 11.37
N MET A 7 -13.19 22.93 11.52
CA MET A 7 -13.67 22.31 12.75
C MET A 7 -12.80 22.66 13.98
N CYS A 8 -11.49 22.87 13.80
CA CYS A 8 -10.63 23.31 14.90
C CYS A 8 -10.99 24.72 15.38
N LEU A 9 -11.42 25.61 14.48
CA LEU A 9 -11.86 26.97 14.82
C LEU A 9 -13.21 26.97 15.57
N GLU A 10 -14.10 26.02 15.28
CA GLU A 10 -15.37 25.83 16.00
C GLU A 10 -15.17 25.35 17.46
N GLY A 11 -14.01 24.79 17.79
CA GLY A 11 -13.63 24.46 19.16
C GLY A 11 -14.01 23.04 19.61
N LYS A 12 -14.26 22.86 20.91
CA LYS A 12 -14.34 21.52 21.53
C LYS A 12 -15.55 20.69 21.08
N SER A 13 -16.62 21.33 20.65
CA SER A 13 -17.85 20.67 20.19
C SER A 13 -17.63 19.75 18.99
N THR A 14 -16.60 20.01 18.18
CA THR A 14 -16.29 19.24 16.96
C THR A 14 -15.25 18.13 17.17
N ILE A 15 -14.77 17.91 18.40
CA ILE A 15 -13.75 16.89 18.68
C ILE A 15 -14.18 15.49 18.20
N PRO A 16 -15.43 15.02 18.45
CA PRO A 16 -15.87 13.72 17.96
C PRO A 16 -15.77 13.58 16.43
N GLN A 17 -16.23 14.59 15.70
CA GLN A 17 -16.23 14.63 14.23
C GLN A 17 -14.80 14.68 13.68
N ARG A 18 -13.92 15.47 14.31
CA ARG A 18 -12.49 15.52 13.97
C ARG A 18 -11.82 14.17 14.15
N LYS A 19 -12.11 13.44 15.24
CA LYS A 19 -11.59 12.09 15.45
C LYS A 19 -12.05 11.13 14.35
N GLU A 20 -13.33 11.13 14.03
CA GLU A 20 -13.88 10.27 12.96
C GLU A 20 -13.23 10.57 11.60
N MET A 21 -13.08 11.85 11.23
CA MET A 21 -12.40 12.25 10.00
C MET A 21 -10.94 11.76 9.96
N LEU A 22 -10.22 11.89 11.08
CA LEU A 22 -8.83 11.44 11.17
C LEU A 22 -8.73 9.91 11.07
N THR A 23 -9.63 9.15 11.71
CA THR A 23 -9.70 7.69 11.59
C THR A 23 -9.89 7.26 10.13
N LYS A 24 -10.88 7.82 9.42
CA LYS A 24 -11.13 7.49 8.01
C LYS A 24 -9.91 7.80 7.13
N LYS A 25 -9.23 8.92 7.40
CA LYS A 25 -8.02 9.28 6.67
C LYS A 25 -6.87 8.32 6.96
N GLN A 26 -6.72 7.90 8.21
CA GLN A 26 -5.71 6.91 8.60
C GLN A 26 -5.97 5.56 7.92
N GLU A 27 -7.22 5.09 7.89
CA GLU A 27 -7.61 3.85 7.21
C GLU A 27 -7.30 3.91 5.71
N ALA A 28 -7.62 5.02 5.04
CA ALA A 28 -7.30 5.20 3.63
C ALA A 28 -5.79 5.19 3.36
N LEU A 29 -4.99 5.84 4.21
CA LEU A 29 -3.53 5.83 4.10
C LEU A 29 -2.95 4.43 4.32
N ASN A 30 -3.47 3.68 5.30
CA ASN A 30 -3.05 2.30 5.53
C ASN A 30 -3.38 1.40 4.33
N ALA A 31 -4.52 1.62 3.66
CA ALA A 31 -4.84 0.90 2.43
C ALA A 31 -3.85 1.21 1.30
N SER A 32 -3.49 2.48 1.11
CA SER A 32 -2.45 2.86 0.13
C SER A 32 -1.07 2.27 0.46
N ILE A 33 -0.70 2.22 1.74
CA ILE A 33 0.56 1.56 2.16
C ILE A 33 0.53 0.09 1.74
N LYS A 34 -0.56 -0.62 2.02
CA LYS A 34 -0.71 -2.02 1.63
C LYS A 34 -0.57 -2.24 0.12
N GLU A 35 -1.19 -1.39 -0.70
CA GLU A 35 -1.06 -1.47 -2.17
C GLU A 35 0.39 -1.25 -2.63
N LEU A 36 1.12 -0.36 -1.97
CA LEU A 36 2.53 -0.11 -2.25
C LEU A 36 3.40 -1.30 -1.82
N GLU A 37 3.13 -1.89 -0.65
CA GLU A 37 3.81 -3.09 -0.17
C GLU A 37 3.60 -4.27 -1.13
N ASP A 38 2.37 -4.52 -1.57
CA ASP A 38 2.03 -5.55 -2.56
C ASP A 38 2.79 -5.32 -3.89
N SER A 39 2.91 -4.06 -4.31
CA SER A 39 3.67 -3.68 -5.51
C SER A 39 5.17 -3.92 -5.34
N ILE A 40 5.73 -3.62 -4.17
CA ILE A 40 7.14 -3.87 -3.85
C ILE A 40 7.42 -5.37 -3.84
N ASP A 41 6.53 -6.17 -3.27
CA ASP A 41 6.69 -7.62 -3.23
C ASP A 41 6.60 -8.25 -4.63
N TYR A 42 5.72 -7.73 -5.50
CA TYR A 42 5.73 -8.08 -6.92
C TYR A 42 7.09 -7.80 -7.57
N ILE A 43 7.65 -6.61 -7.33
CA ILE A 43 8.95 -6.20 -7.88
C ILE A 43 10.06 -7.13 -7.37
N ARG A 44 10.11 -7.38 -6.05
CA ARG A 44 11.11 -8.28 -5.45
C ARG A 44 11.04 -9.67 -6.04
N TRP A 45 9.84 -10.22 -6.19
CA TRP A 45 9.65 -11.52 -6.81
C TRP A 45 10.16 -11.54 -8.26
N LYS A 46 9.88 -10.50 -9.05
CA LYS A 46 10.38 -10.40 -10.43
C LYS A 46 11.91 -10.28 -10.49
N GLN A 47 12.51 -9.49 -9.61
CA GLN A 47 13.97 -9.38 -9.53
C GLN A 47 14.60 -10.76 -9.26
N ASN A 48 14.12 -11.48 -8.23
CA ASN A 48 14.62 -12.83 -7.93
C ASN A 48 14.41 -13.81 -9.11
N PHE A 49 13.26 -13.75 -9.79
CA PHE A 49 13.05 -14.55 -10.98
C PHE A 49 14.09 -14.27 -12.07
N TYR A 50 14.42 -13.00 -12.31
CA TYR A 50 15.47 -12.65 -13.28
C TYR A 50 16.85 -13.11 -12.81
N ASP A 51 17.17 -13.01 -11.51
CA ASP A 51 18.43 -13.55 -10.96
C ASP A 51 18.55 -15.07 -11.17
N GLU A 52 17.46 -15.82 -10.96
CA GLU A 52 17.41 -17.27 -11.24
C GLU A 52 17.61 -17.60 -12.72
N VAL A 53 17.03 -16.79 -13.61
CA VAL A 53 17.19 -16.94 -15.05
C VAL A 53 18.63 -16.67 -15.48
N LEU A 54 19.20 -15.55 -15.02
CA LEU A 54 20.57 -15.14 -15.35
C LEU A 54 21.62 -16.11 -14.77
N SER A 55 21.34 -16.71 -13.61
CA SER A 55 22.20 -17.74 -13.02
C SER A 55 22.02 -19.13 -13.62
N GLY A 56 21.14 -19.30 -14.61
CA GLY A 56 20.87 -20.59 -15.27
C GLY A 56 20.12 -21.60 -14.41
N LYS A 57 19.65 -21.22 -13.21
CA LYS A 57 18.86 -22.08 -12.31
C LYS A 57 17.47 -22.37 -12.88
N ARG A 58 16.97 -21.49 -13.74
CA ARG A 58 15.62 -21.58 -14.33
C ARG A 58 15.61 -21.07 -15.76
N PRO A 59 14.87 -21.69 -16.70
CA PRO A 59 14.71 -21.15 -18.05
C PRO A 59 13.81 -19.90 -18.04
N TYR A 60 14.10 -18.96 -18.94
CA TYR A 60 13.23 -17.82 -19.18
C TYR A 60 11.93 -18.28 -19.85
N ILE A 61 10.80 -18.04 -19.18
CA ILE A 61 9.47 -18.26 -19.75
C ILE A 61 8.66 -16.98 -19.54
N SER A 62 8.30 -16.32 -20.64
CA SER A 62 7.45 -15.13 -20.61
C SER A 62 6.01 -15.56 -20.31
N ILE A 63 5.63 -15.53 -19.04
CA ILE A 63 4.24 -15.68 -18.64
C ILE A 63 3.87 -14.43 -17.83
N LYS A 64 2.79 -13.74 -18.23
CA LYS A 64 2.08 -12.75 -17.39
C LYS A 64 1.47 -13.49 -16.19
N LYS A 65 2.30 -13.90 -15.25
CA LYS A 65 1.86 -14.48 -13.97
C LYS A 65 2.09 -13.47 -12.87
N SER A 66 1.06 -13.26 -12.06
CA SER A 66 1.15 -12.62 -10.75
C SER A 66 2.08 -13.42 -9.83
N PRO A 67 2.60 -12.83 -8.75
CA PRO A 67 3.43 -13.53 -7.78
C PRO A 67 2.67 -14.73 -7.25
N PRO A 68 3.32 -15.86 -6.98
CA PRO A 68 2.68 -16.91 -6.20
C PRO A 68 2.22 -16.29 -4.89
N ALA A 69 0.94 -16.50 -4.51
CA ALA A 69 0.42 -16.02 -3.24
C ALA A 69 1.37 -16.49 -2.13
N VAL A 70 1.99 -15.53 -1.44
CA VAL A 70 2.81 -15.80 -0.26
C VAL A 70 1.84 -16.39 0.76
N LYS A 71 2.00 -17.69 1.05
CA LYS A 71 1.21 -18.39 2.08
C LYS A 71 1.68 -17.98 3.46
#